data_AF-A0A8C7E5T6-F1
#
_entry.id   AF-A0A8C7E5T6-F1
#
_cell.length_a   1.000
_cell.length_b   1.000
_cell.length_c   1.000
_cell.angle_alpha   90.00
_cell.angle_beta   90.00
_cell.angle_gamma   90.00
#
_symmetry.space_group_name_H-M   'P 1'
#
loop_
_entity.id
_entity.type
_entity.pdbx_description
1 polymer ?
#
loop_
_entity_poly.entity_id
_entity_poly.type
_entity_poly.pdbx_seq_one_letter_code
_entity_poly.pdbx_strand_id
1 'polypeptide(L)'
;MGHSGQFRSVLARGKYFSTVAYKEISRMEYHQLWGHLHLYNVTNNSRILSLLAQLEKINAECLAEVDTARYVTSKILHLAQSQEKIRKEMTAKGSTGIEVILSTLENTRDFQTILNILNILIELVAAGSSRRTSFLVSRGGTQILLQLLVNASKEPPPNEELMVLLHSLLAKIGPKDRKFGVKARISGALNITLNIVKQNLQHQRLILPCLQVLRVYSINSVNAVSLGKNGVVELIFKIIGPYSKKNTGLMKVALDTLTALLKSKTNARRAVDRGYVQMLLTIYIDWHRHDSRHRHMLIRKGILQSIKSITNIKLGRKAFLDVDGMKILYNTSQEV
;
A
#
# COMPACT_ATOMS: atom_id res chain seq x y z
N MET A 1 72.22 6.26 18.97
CA MET A 1 70.90 6.93 19.03
C MET A 1 69.90 6.04 18.32
N GLY A 2 68.94 5.46 19.05
CA GLY A 2 67.94 4.55 18.51
C GLY A 2 67.47 3.56 19.57
N HIS A 3 66.17 3.26 19.59
CA HIS A 3 65.43 2.39 20.51
C HIS A 3 64.83 3.03 21.77
N SER A 4 63.76 3.80 21.57
CA SER A 4 62.72 4.01 22.59
C SER A 4 61.38 4.38 21.92
N GLY A 5 60.72 3.39 21.30
CA GLY A 5 59.52 3.64 20.48
C GLY A 5 58.44 2.56 20.50
N GLN A 6 58.46 1.59 21.41
CA GLN A 6 57.54 0.45 21.37
C GLN A 6 56.83 0.06 22.68
N PHE A 7 56.89 0.89 23.73
CA PHE A 7 56.20 0.60 25.01
C PHE A 7 54.99 1.50 25.36
N ARG A 8 54.55 2.38 24.44
CA ARG A 8 53.36 3.23 24.66
C ARG A 8 52.10 2.83 23.87
N SER A 9 52.12 1.74 23.09
CA SER A 9 50.96 1.33 22.27
C SER A 9 50.09 0.21 22.87
N VAL A 10 50.48 -0.40 23.99
CA VAL A 10 49.73 -1.52 24.60
C VAL A 10 48.77 -1.05 25.70
N LEU A 11 49.05 0.06 26.38
CA LEU A 11 48.16 0.61 27.44
C LEU A 11 46.95 1.41 26.92
N ALA A 12 46.91 1.76 25.63
CA ALA A 12 45.77 2.44 25.02
C ALA A 12 44.72 1.48 24.43
N ARG A 13 45.04 0.18 24.25
CA ARG A 13 44.13 -0.82 23.67
C ARG A 13 43.31 -1.60 24.70
N GLY A 14 43.71 -1.58 25.98
CA GLY A 14 42.96 -2.22 27.07
C GLY A 14 41.76 -1.41 27.60
N LYS A 15 41.70 -0.09 27.36
CA LYS A 15 40.61 0.78 27.85
C LYS A 15 39.43 0.93 26.88
N TYR A 16 39.60 0.63 25.60
CA TYR A 16 38.53 0.72 24.61
C TYR A 16 37.68 -0.56 24.50
N PHE A 17 38.25 -1.72 24.83
CA PHE A 17 37.50 -2.99 24.83
C PHE A 17 36.57 -3.13 26.05
N SER A 18 36.90 -2.50 27.19
CA SER A 18 36.02 -2.57 28.36
C SER A 18 34.80 -1.66 28.23
N THR A 19 34.89 -0.50 27.57
CA THR A 19 33.75 0.44 27.50
C THR A 19 32.67 0.00 26.50
N VAL A 20 33.05 -0.70 25.43
CA VAL A 20 32.09 -1.25 24.44
C VAL A 20 31.44 -2.51 24.99
N ALA A 21 32.21 -3.41 25.63
CA ALA A 21 31.68 -4.59 26.29
C ALA A 21 30.75 -4.22 27.48
N TYR A 22 31.11 -3.24 28.31
CA TYR A 22 30.21 -2.73 29.36
C TYR A 22 28.97 -2.08 28.76
N LYS A 23 29.07 -1.33 27.66
CA LYS A 23 27.89 -0.76 27.00
C LYS A 23 26.98 -1.82 26.39
N GLU A 24 27.50 -2.92 25.85
CA GLU A 24 26.69 -4.01 25.30
C GLU A 24 26.11 -4.92 26.37
N ILE A 25 26.86 -5.23 27.44
CA ILE A 25 26.37 -5.97 28.61
C ILE A 25 25.31 -5.16 29.34
N SER A 26 25.53 -3.86 29.58
CA SER A 26 24.48 -2.98 30.11
C SER A 26 23.29 -2.80 29.17
N ARG A 27 23.45 -3.00 27.84
CA ARG A 27 22.32 -2.97 26.88
C ARG A 27 21.52 -4.28 26.87
N MET A 28 22.20 -5.41 27.04
CA MET A 28 21.58 -6.74 27.18
C MET A 28 20.88 -6.86 28.54
N GLU A 29 21.51 -6.39 29.62
CA GLU A 29 20.88 -6.27 30.94
C GLU A 29 19.77 -5.22 30.92
N TYR A 30 19.88 -4.09 30.20
CA TYR A 30 18.74 -3.20 29.98
C TYR A 30 17.63 -3.87 29.19
N HIS A 31 17.90 -4.71 28.18
CA HIS A 31 16.85 -5.42 27.44
C HIS A 31 16.20 -6.55 28.26
N GLN A 32 16.94 -7.24 29.12
CA GLN A 32 16.41 -8.25 30.04
C GLN A 32 15.68 -7.60 31.23
N LEU A 33 16.20 -6.52 31.81
CA LEU A 33 15.56 -5.76 32.90
C LEU A 33 14.39 -4.90 32.40
N TRP A 34 14.43 -4.30 31.19
CA TRP A 34 13.27 -3.61 30.59
C TRP A 34 12.22 -4.58 30.04
N GLY A 35 12.59 -5.81 29.67
CA GLY A 35 11.64 -6.87 29.37
C GLY A 35 10.84 -7.29 30.61
N HIS A 36 11.48 -7.26 31.80
CA HIS A 36 10.83 -7.62 33.06
C HIS A 36 10.15 -6.44 33.79
N LEU A 37 10.62 -5.21 33.67
CA LEU A 37 10.02 -4.03 34.34
C LEU A 37 8.82 -3.39 33.62
N HIS A 38 8.39 -3.89 32.45
CA HIS A 38 7.08 -3.53 31.86
C HIS A 38 5.98 -4.57 32.10
N LEU A 39 6.29 -5.65 32.83
CA LEU A 39 5.30 -6.64 33.27
C LEU A 39 4.68 -6.31 34.64
N TYR A 40 5.10 -5.24 35.30
CA TYR A 40 4.59 -4.84 36.62
C TYR A 40 4.29 -3.34 36.69
N ASN A 41 3.31 -2.87 35.90
CA ASN A 41 2.32 -1.87 36.32
C ASN A 41 1.35 -1.52 35.18
N VAL A 42 0.45 -2.44 34.86
CA VAL A 42 -0.89 -2.09 34.37
C VAL A 42 -1.87 -3.12 34.94
N THR A 43 -2.35 -2.89 36.16
CA THR A 43 -3.63 -3.44 36.60
C THR A 43 -4.75 -2.74 35.82
N ASN A 44 -4.92 -3.12 34.56
CA ASN A 44 -6.17 -2.96 33.83
C ASN A 44 -6.40 -4.27 33.12
N ASN A 45 -7.48 -4.99 33.49
CA ASN A 45 -7.96 -6.20 32.82
C ASN A 45 -8.45 -5.86 31.40
N SER A 46 -7.52 -5.44 30.54
CA SER A 46 -7.83 -5.17 29.16
C SER A 46 -7.96 -6.48 28.42
N ARG A 47 -9.21 -6.77 28.04
CA ARG A 47 -9.57 -7.96 27.27
C ARG A 47 -8.71 -8.09 26.00
N ILE A 48 -8.36 -6.97 25.35
CA ILE A 48 -7.53 -7.03 24.13
C ILE A 48 -6.08 -7.38 24.45
N LEU A 49 -5.49 -6.86 25.53
CA LEU A 49 -4.13 -7.22 25.92
C LEU A 49 -4.02 -8.70 26.30
N SER A 50 -5.02 -9.26 26.99
CA SER A 50 -5.08 -10.70 27.28
C SER A 50 -5.13 -11.55 26.02
N LEU A 51 -5.97 -11.17 25.04
CA LEU A 51 -6.06 -11.88 23.75
C LEU A 51 -4.76 -11.77 22.93
N LEU A 52 -4.11 -10.60 22.95
CA LEU A 52 -2.82 -10.40 22.28
C LEU A 52 -1.72 -11.25 22.92
N ALA A 53 -1.66 -11.32 24.25
CA ALA A 53 -0.70 -12.17 24.96
C ALA A 53 -0.94 -13.66 24.68
N GLN A 54 -2.21 -14.10 24.61
CA GLN A 54 -2.54 -15.46 24.17
C GLN A 54 -2.05 -15.74 22.75
N LEU A 55 -2.27 -14.80 21.83
CA LEU A 55 -1.82 -14.93 20.44
C LEU A 55 -0.29 -14.93 20.33
N GLU A 56 0.39 -14.14 21.15
CA GLU A 56 1.85 -14.12 21.23
C GLU A 56 2.41 -15.47 21.71
N LYS A 57 1.78 -16.08 22.71
CA LYS A 57 2.12 -17.43 23.17
C LYS A 57 1.93 -18.47 22.07
N ILE A 58 0.79 -18.42 21.37
CA ILE A 58 0.50 -19.27 20.20
C ILE A 58 1.60 -19.14 19.13
N ASN A 59 2.09 -17.94 18.87
CA ASN A 59 3.15 -17.72 17.88
C ASN A 59 4.52 -18.26 18.32
N ALA A 60 4.78 -18.34 19.62
CA ALA A 60 6.02 -18.89 20.17
C ALA A 60 6.02 -20.43 20.18
N GLU A 61 4.84 -21.05 20.28
CA GLU A 61 4.68 -22.50 20.34
C GLU A 61 4.56 -23.09 18.93
N CYS A 62 5.55 -23.89 18.51
CA CYS A 62 5.65 -24.46 17.16
C CYS A 62 4.50 -25.45 16.81
N LEU A 63 3.72 -25.88 17.80
CA LEU A 63 2.60 -26.83 17.69
C LEU A 63 1.29 -26.21 18.20
N ALA A 64 1.06 -24.93 17.99
CA ALA A 64 -0.17 -24.32 18.44
C ALA A 64 -1.41 -24.93 17.75
N GLU A 65 -2.44 -25.22 18.53
CA GLU A 65 -3.72 -25.68 18.01
C GLU A 65 -4.34 -24.60 17.10
N VAL A 66 -4.46 -24.94 15.81
CA VAL A 66 -5.01 -24.06 14.77
C VAL A 66 -6.37 -23.47 15.18
N ASP A 67 -7.20 -24.25 15.87
CA ASP A 67 -8.51 -23.81 16.33
C ASP A 67 -8.43 -22.74 17.43
N THR A 68 -7.41 -22.79 18.28
CA THR A 68 -7.19 -21.74 19.29
C THR A 68 -6.76 -20.45 18.60
N ALA A 69 -5.85 -20.52 17.61
CA ALA A 69 -5.45 -19.34 16.83
C ALA A 69 -6.63 -18.71 16.09
N ARG A 70 -7.49 -19.52 15.46
CA ARG A 70 -8.73 -19.06 14.81
C ARG A 70 -9.68 -18.40 15.81
N TYR A 71 -9.89 -19.00 16.98
CA TYR A 71 -10.74 -18.45 18.02
C TYR A 71 -10.23 -17.10 18.53
N VAL A 72 -8.96 -17.02 18.90
CA VAL A 72 -8.35 -15.80 19.46
C VAL A 72 -8.38 -14.67 18.43
N THR A 73 -7.98 -14.95 17.19
CA THR A 73 -8.00 -13.93 16.12
C THR A 73 -9.42 -13.49 15.77
N SER A 74 -10.42 -14.38 15.80
CA SER A 74 -11.83 -14.02 15.61
C SER A 74 -12.34 -13.10 16.73
N LYS A 75 -11.99 -13.37 17.99
CA LYS A 75 -12.35 -12.49 19.12
C LYS A 75 -11.68 -11.12 19.02
N ILE A 76 -10.41 -11.06 18.63
CA ILE A 76 -9.70 -9.79 18.40
C ILE A 76 -10.39 -9.01 17.28
N LEU A 77 -10.72 -9.66 16.16
CA LEU A 77 -11.41 -9.05 15.03
C LEU A 77 -12.75 -8.45 15.45
N HIS A 78 -13.58 -9.21 16.16
CA HIS A 78 -14.88 -8.72 16.64
C HIS A 78 -14.74 -7.46 17.51
N LEU A 79 -13.75 -7.42 18.41
CA LEU A 79 -13.48 -6.24 19.23
C LEU A 79 -12.98 -5.06 18.38
N ALA A 80 -12.09 -5.32 17.42
CA ALA A 80 -11.55 -4.32 16.52
C ALA A 80 -12.62 -3.70 15.61
N GLN A 81 -13.62 -4.46 15.16
CA GLN A 81 -14.73 -3.97 14.34
C GLN A 81 -15.69 -3.07 15.15
N SER A 82 -15.99 -3.46 16.38
CA SER A 82 -17.01 -2.80 17.20
C SER A 82 -16.51 -1.60 18.02
N GLN A 83 -15.21 -1.53 18.34
CA GLN A 83 -14.72 -0.60 19.36
C GLN A 83 -13.46 0.19 18.92
N GLU A 84 -13.61 1.50 18.67
CA GLU A 84 -12.46 2.39 18.38
C GLU A 84 -11.47 2.46 19.55
N LYS A 85 -11.94 2.32 20.80
CA LYS A 85 -11.06 2.25 21.98
C LYS A 85 -10.05 1.11 21.86
N ILE A 86 -10.52 -0.07 21.43
CA ILE A 86 -9.68 -1.25 21.23
C ILE A 86 -8.63 -0.99 20.14
N ARG A 87 -9.04 -0.41 19.01
CA ARG A 87 -8.10 -0.06 17.92
C ARG A 87 -7.02 0.94 18.37
N LYS A 88 -7.38 1.92 19.21
CA LYS A 88 -6.42 2.87 19.80
C LYS A 88 -5.46 2.19 20.76
N GLU A 89 -5.94 1.25 21.56
CA GLU A 89 -5.13 0.51 22.53
C GLU A 89 -4.13 -0.43 21.85
N MET A 90 -4.55 -1.16 20.82
CA MET A 90 -3.67 -2.01 20.00
C MET A 90 -2.55 -1.22 19.28
N THR A 91 -2.73 0.10 19.13
CA THR A 91 -1.81 0.98 18.40
C THR A 91 -1.24 2.09 19.29
N ALA A 92 -1.43 1.98 20.60
CA ALA A 92 -0.92 2.92 21.57
C ALA A 92 0.61 2.84 21.64
N LYS A 93 1.25 3.94 22.07
CA LYS A 93 2.71 3.95 22.26
C LYS A 93 3.05 2.92 23.35
N GLY A 94 3.96 1.98 23.04
CA GLY A 94 4.36 0.89 23.95
C GLY A 94 3.52 -0.39 23.80
N SER A 95 2.42 -0.37 23.04
CA SER A 95 1.68 -1.58 22.71
C SER A 95 2.47 -2.44 21.71
N THR A 96 2.46 -3.77 21.91
CA THR A 96 3.00 -4.78 21.00
C THR A 96 1.94 -5.30 20.01
N GLY A 97 0.74 -4.72 20.01
CA GLY A 97 -0.40 -5.27 19.28
C GLY A 97 -0.19 -5.39 17.78
N ILE A 98 0.47 -4.43 17.13
CA ILE A 98 0.76 -4.54 15.69
C ILE A 98 1.81 -5.63 15.43
N GLU A 99 2.84 -5.70 16.27
CA GLU A 99 3.94 -6.64 16.16
C GLU A 99 3.44 -8.08 16.30
N VAL A 100 2.59 -8.36 17.29
CA VAL A 100 1.96 -9.68 17.47
C VAL A 100 1.08 -10.04 16.27
N ILE A 101 0.26 -9.10 15.79
CA ILE A 101 -0.63 -9.33 14.64
C ILE A 101 0.18 -9.61 13.36
N LEU A 102 1.25 -8.86 13.11
CA LEU A 102 2.14 -9.08 11.97
C LEU A 102 2.93 -10.38 12.08
N SER A 103 3.47 -10.70 13.26
CA SER A 103 4.16 -11.97 13.52
C SER A 103 3.24 -13.16 13.28
N THR A 104 1.98 -13.07 13.73
CA THR A 104 0.97 -14.10 13.46
C THR A 104 0.77 -14.29 11.95
N LEU A 105 0.64 -13.19 11.20
CA LEU A 105 0.44 -13.23 9.75
C LEU A 105 1.62 -13.84 8.99
N GLU A 106 2.83 -13.59 9.46
CA GLU A 106 4.07 -14.08 8.83
C GLU A 106 4.27 -15.59 9.06
N ASN A 107 3.84 -16.10 10.22
CA ASN A 107 4.09 -17.47 10.64
C ASN A 107 2.93 -18.43 10.34
N THR A 108 1.68 -17.96 10.27
CA THR A 108 0.53 -18.83 10.03
C THR A 108 0.40 -19.24 8.56
N ARG A 109 -0.04 -20.48 8.35
CA ARG A 109 -0.51 -20.97 7.04
C ARG A 109 -2.02 -21.23 7.04
N ASP A 110 -2.69 -21.06 8.18
CA ASP A 110 -4.12 -21.28 8.29
C ASP A 110 -4.90 -20.17 7.59
N PHE A 111 -5.70 -20.55 6.60
CA PHE A 111 -6.43 -19.59 5.77
C PHE A 111 -7.38 -18.70 6.58
N GLN A 112 -8.11 -19.26 7.55
CA GLN A 112 -9.04 -18.48 8.35
C GLN A 112 -8.31 -17.51 9.30
N THR A 113 -7.21 -17.92 9.92
CA THR A 113 -6.34 -17.02 10.68
C THR A 113 -5.81 -15.87 9.82
N ILE A 114 -5.36 -16.15 8.59
CA ILE A 114 -4.92 -15.11 7.64
C ILE A 114 -6.05 -14.11 7.39
N LEU A 115 -7.25 -14.57 7.04
CA LEU A 115 -8.39 -13.70 6.80
C LEU A 115 -8.74 -12.84 8.02
N ASN A 116 -8.75 -13.44 9.22
CA ASN A 116 -9.03 -12.71 10.46
C ASN A 116 -8.00 -11.59 10.68
N ILE A 117 -6.72 -11.90 10.53
CA ILE A 117 -5.63 -10.93 10.71
C ILE A 117 -5.68 -9.81 9.66
N LEU A 118 -5.92 -10.12 8.38
CA LEU A 118 -6.06 -9.08 7.35
C LEU A 118 -7.24 -8.16 7.65
N ASN A 119 -8.37 -8.69 8.10
CA ASN A 119 -9.51 -7.87 8.50
C ASN A 119 -9.21 -7.03 9.75
N ILE A 120 -8.49 -7.55 10.75
CA ILE A 120 -8.02 -6.75 11.89
C ILE A 120 -7.17 -5.58 11.38
N LEU A 121 -6.23 -5.83 10.49
CA LEU A 121 -5.39 -4.77 9.92
C LEU A 121 -6.22 -3.72 9.18
N ILE A 122 -7.26 -4.12 8.44
CA ILE A 122 -8.17 -3.19 7.74
C ILE A 122 -8.85 -2.24 8.74
N GLU A 123 -9.39 -2.80 9.83
CA GLU A 123 -9.99 -2.00 10.90
C GLU A 123 -8.98 -1.04 11.55
N LEU A 124 -7.76 -1.52 11.79
CA LEU A 124 -6.68 -0.70 12.35
C LEU A 124 -6.26 0.43 11.40
N VAL A 125 -6.38 0.26 10.08
CA VAL A 125 -6.05 1.30 9.10
C VAL A 125 -7.27 2.02 8.51
N ALA A 126 -8.47 1.92 9.11
CA ALA A 126 -9.68 2.59 8.63
C ALA A 126 -9.58 4.14 8.56
N ALA A 127 -10.63 4.83 8.12
CA ALA A 127 -10.60 6.30 7.94
C ALA A 127 -10.12 7.06 9.20
N GLY A 128 -9.33 8.13 9.03
CA GLY A 128 -8.74 8.92 10.13
C GLY A 128 -7.49 8.33 10.78
N SER A 129 -7.05 7.12 10.40
CA SER A 129 -5.96 6.39 11.06
C SER A 129 -4.54 6.65 10.51
N SER A 130 -4.24 7.85 10.00
CA SER A 130 -2.95 8.14 9.33
C SER A 130 -1.73 7.76 10.19
N ARG A 131 -1.79 7.97 11.50
CA ARG A 131 -0.74 7.57 12.45
C ARG A 131 -0.60 6.05 12.56
N ARG A 132 -1.71 5.31 12.66
CA ARG A 132 -1.75 3.84 12.72
C ARG A 132 -1.20 3.22 11.43
N THR A 133 -1.56 3.81 10.29
CA THR A 133 -1.01 3.43 8.97
C THR A 133 0.51 3.59 8.93
N SER A 134 1.03 4.75 9.37
CA SER A 134 2.49 4.96 9.45
C SER A 134 3.18 4.01 10.42
N PHE A 135 2.53 3.70 11.55
CA PHE A 135 3.06 2.76 12.54
C PHE A 135 3.15 1.34 11.97
N LEU A 136 2.10 0.86 11.30
CA LEU A 136 2.09 -0.44 10.60
C LEU A 136 3.22 -0.53 9.55
N VAL A 137 3.43 0.53 8.78
CA VAL A 137 4.54 0.60 7.81
C VAL A 137 5.90 0.54 8.52
N SER A 138 6.07 1.26 9.64
CA SER A 138 7.32 1.29 10.41
C SER A 138 7.67 -0.06 11.04
N ARG A 139 6.67 -0.93 11.26
CA ARG A 139 6.84 -2.30 11.75
C ARG A 139 6.98 -3.35 10.65
N GLY A 140 7.16 -2.93 9.38
CA GLY A 140 7.41 -3.87 8.28
C GLY A 140 6.14 -4.41 7.60
N GLY A 141 4.94 -3.94 7.96
CA GLY A 141 3.68 -4.45 7.42
C GLY A 141 3.60 -4.46 5.88
N THR A 142 4.20 -3.47 5.20
CA THR A 142 4.30 -3.48 3.73
C THR A 142 5.02 -4.73 3.20
N GLN A 143 6.16 -5.10 3.81
CA GLN A 143 6.97 -6.22 3.30
C GLN A 143 6.24 -7.54 3.49
N ILE A 144 5.64 -7.74 4.67
CA ILE A 144 4.87 -8.95 5.01
C ILE A 144 3.68 -9.10 4.06
N LEU A 145 2.90 -8.04 3.81
CA LEU A 145 1.75 -8.08 2.91
C LEU A 145 2.14 -8.34 1.45
N LEU A 146 3.26 -7.77 0.97
CA LEU A 146 3.76 -8.05 -0.37
C LEU A 146 4.25 -9.49 -0.50
N GLN A 147 4.90 -10.04 0.53
CA GLN A 147 5.34 -11.43 0.53
C GLN A 147 4.16 -12.40 0.57
N LEU A 148 3.13 -12.10 1.37
CA LEU A 148 1.90 -12.87 1.42
C LEU A 148 1.17 -12.86 0.07
N LEU A 149 1.11 -11.71 -0.61
CA LEU A 149 0.58 -11.61 -1.98
C LEU A 149 1.34 -12.50 -2.96
N VAL A 150 2.67 -12.50 -2.89
CA VAL A 150 3.51 -13.37 -3.74
C VAL A 150 3.22 -14.83 -3.46
N ASN A 151 3.16 -15.23 -2.19
CA ASN A 151 2.88 -16.61 -1.82
C ASN A 151 1.48 -17.05 -2.25
N ALA A 152 0.46 -16.24 -2.00
CA ALA A 152 -0.93 -16.53 -2.37
C ALA A 152 -1.15 -16.58 -3.89
N SER A 153 -0.23 -16.02 -4.69
CA SER A 153 -0.29 -16.08 -6.16
C SER A 153 0.32 -17.35 -6.77
N LYS A 154 1.04 -18.16 -5.98
CA LYS A 154 1.70 -19.39 -6.46
C LYS A 154 0.72 -20.51 -6.76
N GLU A 155 -0.47 -20.46 -6.17
CA GLU A 155 -1.53 -21.46 -6.35
C GLU A 155 -2.67 -20.86 -7.21
N PRO A 156 -2.69 -21.12 -8.53
CA PRO A 156 -3.77 -20.65 -9.40
C PRO A 156 -5.01 -21.58 -9.31
N PRO A 157 -6.24 -21.03 -9.32
CA PRO A 157 -6.57 -19.61 -9.31
C PRO A 157 -6.38 -18.99 -7.91
N PRO A 158 -5.85 -17.75 -7.81
CA PRO A 158 -5.73 -17.07 -6.53
C PRO A 158 -7.11 -16.84 -5.88
N ASN A 159 -7.20 -17.06 -4.57
CA ASN A 159 -8.45 -16.82 -3.82
C ASN A 159 -8.88 -15.35 -3.90
N GLU A 160 -10.09 -15.08 -4.38
CA GLU A 160 -10.57 -13.71 -4.63
C GLU A 160 -10.66 -12.87 -3.36
N GLU A 161 -11.21 -13.42 -2.27
CA GLU A 161 -11.35 -12.70 -1.00
C GLU A 161 -9.99 -12.26 -0.47
N LEU A 162 -9.02 -13.19 -0.44
CA LEU A 162 -7.66 -12.91 -0.03
C LEU A 162 -7.01 -11.83 -0.89
N MET A 163 -7.19 -11.90 -2.22
CA MET A 163 -6.65 -10.88 -3.14
C MET A 163 -7.28 -9.50 -2.89
N VAL A 164 -8.59 -9.43 -2.65
CA VAL A 164 -9.28 -8.17 -2.33
C VAL A 164 -8.73 -7.56 -1.04
N LEU A 165 -8.58 -8.35 0.02
CA LEU A 165 -8.08 -7.89 1.32
C LEU A 165 -6.64 -7.38 1.23
N LEU A 166 -5.76 -8.17 0.59
CA LEU A 166 -4.35 -7.81 0.42
C LEU A 166 -4.19 -6.51 -0.38
N HIS A 167 -4.85 -6.39 -1.54
CA HIS A 167 -4.75 -5.19 -2.35
C HIS A 167 -5.38 -3.97 -1.66
N SER A 168 -6.46 -4.15 -0.89
CA SER A 168 -7.10 -3.07 -0.13
C SER A 168 -6.15 -2.50 0.94
N LEU A 169 -5.47 -3.38 1.68
CA LEU A 169 -4.45 -2.99 2.65
C LEU A 169 -3.26 -2.30 1.98
N LEU A 170 -2.72 -2.91 0.91
CA LEU A 170 -1.60 -2.36 0.16
C LEU A 170 -1.92 -0.97 -0.43
N ALA A 171 -3.13 -0.77 -0.96
CA ALA A 171 -3.59 0.52 -1.45
C ALA A 171 -3.66 1.58 -0.34
N LYS A 172 -4.01 1.15 0.89
CA LYS A 172 -4.15 2.04 2.05
C LYS A 172 -2.81 2.43 2.66
N ILE A 173 -1.90 1.47 2.83
CA ILE A 173 -0.60 1.70 3.48
C ILE A 173 0.46 2.22 2.51
N GLY A 174 0.35 1.87 1.22
CA GLY A 174 1.36 2.17 0.22
C GLY A 174 1.74 3.64 0.11
N PRO A 175 0.79 4.60 0.14
CA PRO A 175 1.12 6.04 0.14
C PRO A 175 1.96 6.51 1.33
N LYS A 176 2.02 5.75 2.43
CA LYS A 176 2.83 6.06 3.62
C LYS A 176 4.22 5.43 3.57
N ASP A 177 4.46 4.46 2.70
CA ASP A 177 5.76 3.80 2.55
C ASP A 177 6.53 4.38 1.35
N ARG A 178 7.55 5.20 1.62
CA ARG A 178 8.39 5.82 0.58
C ARG A 178 9.09 4.79 -0.32
N LYS A 179 9.31 3.57 0.17
CA LYS A 179 9.96 2.48 -0.58
C LYS A 179 8.96 1.50 -1.20
N PHE A 180 7.65 1.76 -1.09
CA PHE A 180 6.58 0.85 -1.55
C PHE A 180 6.80 0.33 -2.97
N GLY A 181 6.99 1.24 -3.93
CA GLY A 181 7.18 0.86 -5.34
C GLY A 181 8.44 0.02 -5.57
N VAL A 182 9.52 0.30 -4.85
CA VAL A 182 10.77 -0.48 -4.96
C VAL A 182 10.59 -1.87 -4.36
N LYS A 183 10.00 -1.97 -3.16
CA LYS A 183 9.70 -3.25 -2.50
C LYS A 183 8.84 -4.15 -3.38
N ALA A 184 7.74 -3.61 -3.92
CA ALA A 184 6.82 -4.38 -4.75
C ALA A 184 7.42 -4.84 -6.09
N ARG A 185 8.35 -4.07 -6.65
CA ARG A 185 9.08 -4.50 -7.85
C ARG A 185 10.05 -5.62 -7.53
N ILE A 186 10.86 -5.47 -6.47
CA ILE A 186 11.88 -6.45 -6.08
C ILE A 186 11.23 -7.78 -5.65
N SER A 187 10.11 -7.72 -4.93
CA SER A 187 9.39 -8.93 -4.52
C SER A 187 8.61 -9.63 -5.64
N GLY A 188 8.47 -9.01 -6.81
CA GLY A 188 7.64 -9.53 -7.92
C GLY A 188 6.13 -9.24 -7.77
N ALA A 189 5.68 -8.72 -6.62
CA ALA A 189 4.28 -8.37 -6.35
C ALA A 189 3.66 -7.43 -7.39
N LEU A 190 4.45 -6.50 -7.96
CA LEU A 190 3.99 -5.58 -8.98
C LEU A 190 3.38 -6.30 -10.20
N ASN A 191 4.05 -7.35 -10.68
CA ASN A 191 3.60 -8.10 -11.85
C ASN A 191 2.36 -8.94 -11.53
N ILE A 192 2.23 -9.44 -10.31
CA ILE A 192 1.05 -10.17 -9.85
C ILE A 192 -0.18 -9.26 -9.91
N THR A 193 -0.14 -8.08 -9.28
CA THR A 193 -1.25 -7.11 -9.33
C THR A 193 -1.59 -6.71 -10.76
N LEU A 194 -0.58 -6.48 -11.60
CA LEU A 194 -0.78 -6.16 -13.01
C LEU A 194 -1.54 -7.26 -13.78
N ASN A 195 -1.13 -8.52 -13.60
CA ASN A 195 -1.74 -9.66 -14.28
C ASN A 195 -3.18 -9.87 -13.82
N ILE A 196 -3.48 -9.68 -12.53
CA ILE A 196 -4.84 -9.74 -12.00
C ILE A 196 -5.74 -8.72 -12.72
N VAL A 197 -5.31 -7.47 -12.86
CA VAL A 197 -6.11 -6.44 -13.56
C VAL A 197 -6.32 -6.80 -15.03
N LYS A 198 -5.29 -7.31 -15.73
CA LYS A 198 -5.40 -7.68 -17.15
C LYS A 198 -6.40 -8.81 -17.39
N GLN A 199 -6.45 -9.79 -16.49
CA GLN A 199 -7.25 -11.00 -16.65
C GLN A 199 -8.69 -10.84 -16.15
N ASN A 200 -8.94 -9.90 -15.24
CA ASN A 200 -10.20 -9.83 -14.50
C ASN A 200 -10.96 -8.51 -14.71
N LEU A 201 -10.90 -7.89 -15.89
CA LEU A 201 -11.49 -6.56 -16.16
C LEU A 201 -12.99 -6.43 -15.89
N GLN A 202 -13.72 -7.55 -15.82
CA GLN A 202 -15.15 -7.56 -15.50
C GLN A 202 -15.42 -7.66 -13.97
N HIS A 203 -14.43 -8.06 -13.16
CA HIS A 203 -14.58 -8.31 -11.72
C HIS A 203 -14.24 -7.06 -10.89
N GLN A 204 -15.16 -6.10 -10.88
CA GLN A 204 -14.92 -4.75 -10.35
C GLN A 204 -14.48 -4.71 -8.88
N ARG A 205 -15.03 -5.61 -8.03
CA ARG A 205 -14.67 -5.70 -6.61
C ARG A 205 -13.18 -5.98 -6.43
N LEU A 206 -12.61 -6.82 -7.28
CA LEU A 206 -11.18 -7.17 -7.29
C LEU A 206 -10.33 -6.08 -7.97
N ILE A 207 -10.78 -5.54 -9.10
CA ILE A 207 -10.00 -4.55 -9.87
C ILE A 207 -9.80 -3.25 -9.08
N LEU A 208 -10.81 -2.77 -8.37
CA LEU A 208 -10.76 -1.47 -7.71
C LEU A 208 -9.54 -1.31 -6.80
N PRO A 209 -9.30 -2.19 -5.79
CA PRO A 209 -8.10 -2.10 -4.97
C PRO A 209 -6.82 -2.37 -5.76
N CYS A 210 -6.85 -3.25 -6.79
CA CYS A 210 -5.69 -3.49 -7.64
C CYS A 210 -5.25 -2.23 -8.41
N LEU A 211 -6.17 -1.46 -8.98
CA LEU A 211 -5.86 -0.18 -9.64
C LEU A 211 -5.35 0.85 -8.65
N GLN A 212 -5.91 0.90 -7.43
CA GLN A 212 -5.38 1.77 -6.39
C GLN A 212 -3.93 1.43 -6.06
N VAL A 213 -3.57 0.14 -6.01
CA VAL A 213 -2.17 -0.30 -5.83
C VAL A 213 -1.31 0.07 -7.03
N LEU A 214 -1.76 -0.15 -8.28
CA LEU A 214 -1.02 0.26 -9.49
C LEU A 214 -0.76 1.77 -9.52
N ARG A 215 -1.70 2.60 -9.04
CA ARG A 215 -1.52 4.04 -8.86
C ARG A 215 -0.39 4.35 -7.88
N VAL A 216 -0.27 3.62 -6.78
CA VAL A 216 0.83 3.85 -5.82
C VAL A 216 2.16 3.37 -6.41
N TYR A 217 2.18 2.24 -7.12
CA TYR A 217 3.38 1.77 -7.82
C TYR A 217 3.90 2.80 -8.83
N SER A 218 3.01 3.47 -9.56
CA SER A 218 3.38 4.45 -10.59
C SER A 218 3.89 5.79 -10.05
N ILE A 219 3.87 6.02 -8.73
CA ILE A 219 4.58 7.17 -8.12
C ILE A 219 6.09 7.04 -8.34
N ASN A 220 6.62 5.81 -8.36
CA ASN A 220 8.01 5.56 -8.72
C ASN A 220 8.17 5.63 -10.25
N SER A 221 9.10 6.47 -10.74
CA SER A 221 9.28 6.74 -12.17
C SER A 221 9.63 5.50 -12.99
N VAL A 222 10.48 4.62 -12.46
CA VAL A 222 10.88 3.38 -13.15
C VAL A 222 9.69 2.43 -13.27
N ASN A 223 8.90 2.30 -12.21
CA ASN A 223 7.68 1.50 -12.23
C ASN A 223 6.64 2.09 -13.18
N ALA A 224 6.46 3.42 -13.21
CA ALA A 224 5.54 4.07 -14.14
C ALA A 224 5.88 3.71 -15.59
N VAL A 225 7.16 3.83 -15.98
CA VAL A 225 7.63 3.46 -17.33
C VAL A 225 7.40 1.97 -17.60
N SER A 226 7.72 1.09 -16.64
CA SER A 226 7.51 -0.36 -16.77
C SER A 226 6.04 -0.72 -16.96
N LEU A 227 5.15 -0.17 -16.13
CA LEU A 227 3.69 -0.38 -16.23
C LEU A 227 3.17 0.11 -17.60
N GLY A 228 3.65 1.25 -18.08
CA GLY A 228 3.31 1.74 -19.41
C GLY A 228 3.80 0.83 -20.53
N LYS A 229 5.02 0.28 -20.44
CA LYS A 229 5.53 -0.72 -21.40
C LYS A 229 4.68 -1.99 -21.40
N ASN A 230 4.13 -2.35 -20.25
CA ASN A 230 3.27 -3.52 -20.09
C ASN A 230 1.79 -3.25 -20.42
N GLY A 231 1.46 -2.13 -21.08
CA GLY A 231 0.13 -1.87 -21.61
C GLY A 231 -0.88 -1.31 -20.60
N VAL A 232 -0.44 -0.86 -19.42
CA VAL A 232 -1.38 -0.33 -18.40
C VAL A 232 -2.03 0.97 -18.88
N VAL A 233 -1.33 1.82 -19.63
CA VAL A 233 -1.93 3.06 -20.16
C VAL A 233 -3.14 2.71 -21.03
N GLU A 234 -2.94 1.82 -22.00
CA GLU A 234 -3.98 1.31 -22.90
C GLU A 234 -5.12 0.62 -22.13
N LEU A 235 -4.79 -0.13 -21.08
CA LEU A 235 -5.77 -0.79 -20.22
C LEU A 235 -6.67 0.21 -19.51
N ILE A 236 -6.11 1.30 -18.97
CA ILE A 236 -6.90 2.34 -18.33
C ILE A 236 -7.83 3.02 -19.34
N PHE A 237 -7.38 3.25 -20.57
CA PHE A 237 -8.24 3.80 -21.64
C PHE A 237 -9.46 2.91 -21.93
N LYS A 238 -9.32 1.58 -21.87
CA LYS A 238 -10.44 0.64 -21.98
C LYS A 238 -11.43 0.71 -20.81
N ILE A 239 -10.99 1.18 -19.63
CA ILE A 239 -11.83 1.29 -18.43
C ILE A 239 -12.58 2.63 -18.41
N ILE A 240 -11.97 3.71 -18.89
CA ILE A 240 -12.56 5.07 -18.81
C ILE A 240 -13.44 5.44 -20.01
N GLY A 241 -13.44 4.65 -21.09
CA GLY A 241 -14.24 4.90 -22.28
C GLY A 241 -14.90 3.63 -22.85
N PRO A 242 -16.02 3.75 -23.61
CA PRO A 242 -16.80 4.96 -23.87
C PRO A 242 -17.60 5.42 -22.63
N TYR A 243 -18.31 6.54 -22.75
CA TYR A 243 -19.12 7.10 -21.66
C TYR A 243 -20.02 6.05 -20.99
N SER A 244 -20.02 6.03 -19.65
CA SER A 244 -20.86 5.12 -18.86
C SER A 244 -21.08 5.63 -17.44
N LYS A 245 -22.33 5.63 -16.98
CA LYS A 245 -22.65 5.86 -15.55
C LYS A 245 -22.44 4.62 -14.69
N LYS A 246 -22.10 3.47 -15.27
CA LYS A 246 -21.77 2.25 -14.50
C LYS A 246 -20.40 2.45 -13.84
N ASN A 247 -20.30 2.12 -12.56
CA ASN A 247 -19.02 1.99 -11.83
C ASN A 247 -18.18 3.28 -11.77
N THR A 248 -18.84 4.42 -11.55
CA THR A 248 -18.17 5.73 -11.46
C THR A 248 -17.05 5.78 -10.42
N GLY A 249 -17.10 4.95 -9.37
CA GLY A 249 -16.01 4.79 -8.40
C GLY A 249 -14.73 4.20 -9.02
N LEU A 250 -14.87 3.14 -9.84
CA LEU A 250 -13.74 2.52 -10.54
C LEU A 250 -13.11 3.50 -11.54
N MET A 251 -13.94 4.22 -12.29
CA MET A 251 -13.46 5.17 -13.28
C MET A 251 -12.71 6.35 -12.64
N LYS A 252 -13.14 6.84 -11.47
CA LYS A 252 -12.36 7.85 -10.70
C LYS A 252 -10.96 7.33 -10.37
N VAL A 253 -10.86 6.11 -9.86
CA VAL A 253 -9.57 5.48 -9.55
C VAL A 253 -8.73 5.26 -10.82
N ALA A 254 -9.37 4.85 -11.92
CA ALA A 254 -8.70 4.66 -13.19
C ALA A 254 -8.10 5.98 -13.70
N LEU A 255 -8.83 7.09 -13.66
CA LEU A 255 -8.33 8.42 -14.04
C LEU A 255 -7.19 8.92 -13.14
N ASP A 256 -7.26 8.69 -11.83
CA ASP A 256 -6.15 8.98 -10.91
C ASP A 256 -4.91 8.14 -11.27
N THR A 257 -5.11 6.86 -11.60
CA THR A 257 -4.06 5.93 -12.02
C THR A 257 -3.42 6.38 -13.34
N LEU A 258 -4.25 6.78 -14.32
CA LEU A 258 -3.81 7.33 -15.59
C LEU A 258 -2.97 8.59 -15.38
N THR A 259 -3.46 9.53 -14.58
CA THR A 259 -2.76 10.78 -14.26
C THR A 259 -1.38 10.48 -13.64
N ALA A 260 -1.30 9.52 -12.71
CA ALA A 260 -0.02 9.12 -12.12
C ALA A 260 0.95 8.52 -13.15
N LEU A 261 0.46 7.66 -14.05
CA LEU A 261 1.26 7.07 -15.13
C LEU A 261 1.76 8.12 -16.13
N LEU A 262 0.93 9.09 -16.49
CA LEU A 262 1.21 10.12 -17.49
C LEU A 262 2.20 11.19 -17.01
N LYS A 263 2.53 11.25 -15.71
CA LYS A 263 3.66 12.06 -15.23
C LYS A 263 5.00 11.63 -15.83
N SER A 264 5.12 10.38 -16.25
CA SER A 264 6.28 9.90 -17.01
C SER A 264 6.22 10.39 -18.45
N LYS A 265 7.28 11.08 -18.90
CA LYS A 265 7.41 11.57 -20.29
C LYS A 265 7.27 10.44 -21.31
N THR A 266 7.80 9.25 -21.02
CA THR A 266 7.71 8.07 -21.89
C THR A 266 6.27 7.59 -22.04
N ASN A 267 5.49 7.62 -20.97
CA ASN A 267 4.09 7.21 -21.01
C ASN A 267 3.21 8.29 -21.64
N ALA A 268 3.49 9.57 -21.38
CA ALA A 268 2.82 10.68 -22.06
C ALA A 268 3.04 10.60 -23.58
N ARG A 269 4.27 10.34 -24.02
CA ARG A 269 4.58 10.10 -25.44
C ARG A 269 3.79 8.90 -25.99
N ARG A 270 3.79 7.76 -25.27
CA ARG A 270 2.99 6.59 -25.67
C ARG A 270 1.51 6.94 -25.84
N ALA A 271 0.95 7.75 -24.95
CA ALA A 271 -0.44 8.17 -25.06
C ALA A 271 -0.69 9.07 -26.28
N VAL A 272 0.25 9.95 -26.61
CA VAL A 272 0.20 10.76 -27.84
C VAL A 272 0.25 9.88 -29.08
N ASP A 273 1.22 8.97 -29.17
CA ASP A 273 1.42 8.08 -30.32
C ASP A 273 0.21 7.15 -30.57
N ARG A 274 -0.59 6.89 -29.52
CA ARG A 274 -1.84 6.10 -29.58
C ARG A 274 -3.09 6.92 -29.89
N GLY A 275 -2.98 8.23 -30.10
CA GLY A 275 -4.13 9.11 -30.36
C GLY A 275 -5.00 9.39 -29.13
N TYR A 276 -4.51 9.14 -27.92
CA TYR A 276 -5.34 9.25 -26.71
C TYR A 276 -5.66 10.69 -26.30
N VAL A 277 -5.03 11.70 -26.89
CA VAL A 277 -5.39 13.11 -26.66
C VAL A 277 -6.81 13.38 -27.15
N GLN A 278 -7.13 12.97 -28.39
CA GLN A 278 -8.49 13.09 -28.94
C GLN A 278 -9.49 12.30 -28.11
N MET A 279 -9.15 11.08 -27.71
CA MET A 279 -10.04 10.22 -26.92
C MET A 279 -10.39 10.86 -25.56
N LEU A 280 -9.43 11.47 -24.87
CA LEU A 280 -9.69 12.18 -23.62
C LEU A 280 -10.62 13.38 -23.82
N LEU A 281 -10.46 14.14 -24.91
CA LEU A 281 -11.35 15.26 -25.24
C LEU A 281 -12.77 14.78 -25.52
N THR A 282 -12.93 13.71 -26.31
CA THR A 282 -14.24 13.09 -26.58
C THR A 282 -14.92 12.63 -25.29
N ILE A 283 -14.20 11.87 -24.45
CA ILE A 283 -14.72 11.40 -23.16
C ILE A 283 -15.08 12.60 -22.26
N TYR A 284 -14.30 13.67 -22.26
CA TYR A 284 -14.60 14.89 -21.50
C TYR A 284 -15.92 15.53 -21.94
N ILE A 285 -16.12 15.71 -23.26
CA ILE A 285 -17.34 16.27 -23.83
C ILE A 285 -18.55 15.40 -23.45
N ASP A 286 -18.44 14.08 -23.60
CA ASP A 286 -19.53 13.17 -23.25
C ASP A 286 -19.91 13.29 -21.77
N TRP A 287 -18.92 13.33 -20.88
CA TRP A 287 -19.17 13.56 -19.45
C TRP A 287 -19.76 14.94 -19.17
N HIS A 288 -19.33 15.98 -19.89
CA HIS A 288 -19.86 17.33 -19.75
C HIS A 288 -21.36 17.37 -20.03
N ARG A 289 -21.76 16.89 -21.22
CA ARG A 289 -23.14 16.91 -21.71
C ARG A 289 -24.10 16.12 -20.83
N HIS A 290 -23.63 15.02 -20.24
CA HIS A 290 -24.48 14.11 -19.47
C HIS A 290 -24.40 14.30 -17.94
N ASP A 291 -23.62 15.28 -17.46
CA ASP A 291 -23.46 15.62 -16.04
C ASP A 291 -24.03 17.03 -15.70
N SER A 292 -25.24 17.32 -16.19
CA SER A 292 -25.94 18.60 -15.97
C SER A 292 -26.21 18.96 -14.50
N ARG A 293 -26.19 17.96 -13.60
CA ARG A 293 -26.32 18.16 -12.14
C ARG A 293 -25.00 18.17 -11.41
N HIS A 294 -23.87 18.16 -12.13
CA HIS A 294 -22.51 18.19 -11.57
C HIS A 294 -22.22 17.08 -10.54
N ARG A 295 -22.88 15.93 -10.67
CA ARG A 295 -22.70 14.79 -9.74
C ARG A 295 -21.40 14.04 -10.01
N HIS A 296 -20.80 14.25 -11.17
CA HIS A 296 -19.61 13.55 -11.65
C HIS A 296 -18.44 14.49 -11.97
N MET A 297 -18.40 15.70 -11.37
CA MET A 297 -17.30 16.66 -11.52
C MET A 297 -15.91 16.08 -11.29
N LEU A 298 -15.74 15.12 -10.38
CA LEU A 298 -14.45 14.48 -10.12
C LEU A 298 -13.93 13.67 -11.31
N ILE A 299 -14.82 13.09 -12.11
CA ILE A 299 -14.47 12.37 -13.34
C ILE A 299 -14.02 13.39 -14.39
N ARG A 300 -14.82 14.44 -14.63
CA ARG A 300 -14.46 15.56 -15.52
C ARG A 300 -13.09 16.15 -15.17
N LYS A 301 -12.85 16.40 -13.88
CA LYS A 301 -11.56 16.85 -13.36
C LYS A 301 -10.44 15.85 -13.65
N GLY A 302 -10.64 14.55 -13.41
CA GLY A 302 -9.64 13.52 -13.67
C GLY A 302 -9.24 13.42 -15.15
N ILE A 303 -10.20 13.59 -16.06
CA ILE A 303 -9.94 13.64 -17.51
C ILE A 303 -9.07 14.86 -17.84
N LEU A 304 -9.45 16.05 -17.36
CA LEU A 304 -8.65 17.27 -17.56
C LEU A 304 -7.24 17.18 -16.96
N GLN A 305 -7.07 16.52 -15.81
CA GLN A 305 -5.74 16.27 -15.23
C GLN A 305 -4.90 15.33 -16.10
N SER A 306 -5.53 14.35 -16.76
CA SER A 306 -4.86 13.46 -17.72
C SER A 306 -4.41 14.24 -18.95
N ILE A 307 -5.26 15.10 -19.52
CA ILE A 307 -4.91 16.00 -20.63
C ILE A 307 -3.75 16.91 -20.23
N LYS A 308 -3.84 17.57 -19.07
CA LYS A 308 -2.77 18.41 -18.51
C LYS A 308 -1.44 17.63 -18.39
N SER A 309 -1.50 16.36 -17.98
CA SER A 309 -0.31 15.53 -17.84
C SER A 309 0.35 15.24 -19.19
N ILE A 310 -0.44 14.99 -20.24
CA ILE A 310 0.06 14.77 -21.60
C ILE A 310 0.67 16.06 -22.18
N THR A 311 0.02 17.21 -21.98
CA THR A 311 0.49 18.51 -22.51
C THR A 311 1.73 19.06 -21.79
N ASN A 312 2.23 18.39 -20.76
CA ASN A 312 3.55 18.71 -20.18
C ASN A 312 4.71 18.45 -21.15
N ILE A 313 4.55 17.57 -22.15
CA ILE A 313 5.58 17.32 -23.17
C ILE A 313 5.27 18.07 -24.49
N LYS A 314 6.31 18.42 -25.25
CA LYS A 314 6.19 19.16 -26.53
C LYS A 314 5.26 18.45 -27.52
N LEU A 315 5.45 17.14 -27.72
CA LEU A 315 4.59 16.34 -28.60
C LEU A 315 3.14 16.31 -28.15
N GLY A 316 2.89 16.29 -26.84
CA GLY A 316 1.54 16.33 -26.27
C GLY A 316 0.85 17.66 -26.49
N ARG A 317 1.57 18.79 -26.39
CA ARG A 317 1.04 20.12 -26.76
C ARG A 317 0.69 20.19 -28.24
N LYS A 318 1.59 19.70 -29.11
CA LYS A 318 1.34 19.65 -30.55
C LYS A 318 0.09 18.83 -30.85
N ALA A 319 0.04 17.58 -30.38
CA ALA A 319 -1.12 16.70 -30.59
C ALA A 319 -2.42 17.27 -30.03
N PHE A 320 -2.37 18.05 -28.95
CA PHE A 320 -3.55 18.73 -28.39
C PHE A 320 -4.03 19.90 -29.27
N LEU A 321 -3.11 20.65 -29.88
CA LEU A 321 -3.45 21.72 -30.82
C LEU A 321 -3.96 21.15 -32.16
N ASP A 322 -3.33 20.09 -32.65
CA ASP A 322 -3.68 19.42 -33.93
C ASP A 322 -5.13 18.88 -33.93
N VAL A 323 -5.72 18.65 -32.75
CA VAL A 323 -7.10 18.19 -32.56
C VAL A 323 -8.05 19.29 -32.06
N ASP A 324 -7.68 20.56 -32.25
CA ASP A 324 -8.45 21.72 -31.82
C ASP A 324 -8.76 21.75 -30.31
N GLY A 325 -7.90 21.14 -29.48
CA GLY A 325 -8.16 20.92 -28.07
C GLY A 325 -8.44 22.21 -27.28
N MET A 326 -7.80 23.34 -27.64
CA MET A 326 -8.09 24.64 -27.04
C MET A 326 -9.52 25.11 -27.34
N LYS A 327 -9.93 25.05 -28.61
CA LYS A 327 -11.26 25.45 -29.06
C LYS A 327 -12.33 24.57 -28.44
N ILE A 328 -12.10 23.25 -28.39
CA ILE A 328 -13.00 22.29 -27.74
C ILE A 328 -13.20 22.65 -26.27
N LEU A 329 -12.12 22.77 -25.49
CA LEU A 329 -12.24 23.07 -24.06
C LEU A 329 -12.86 24.45 -23.80
N TYR A 330 -12.53 25.45 -24.62
CA TYR A 330 -13.14 26.78 -24.53
C TYR A 330 -14.66 26.70 -24.77
N ASN A 331 -15.10 26.13 -25.88
CA ASN A 331 -16.52 26.01 -26.21
C ASN A 331 -17.29 25.25 -25.12
N THR A 332 -16.77 24.10 -24.68
CA THR A 332 -17.39 23.32 -23.62
C THR A 332 -17.48 24.08 -22.29
N SER A 333 -16.56 25.01 -22.01
CA SER A 333 -16.63 25.86 -20.80
C SER A 333 -17.72 26.95 -20.86
N GLN A 334 -18.19 27.29 -22.05
CA GLN A 334 -19.27 28.27 -22.25
C GLN A 334 -20.66 27.62 -22.25
N GLU A 335 -20.74 26.30 -22.41
CA GLU A 335 -21.98 25.53 -22.30
C GLU A 335 -22.40 25.46 -20.81
N VAL A 336 -23.52 26.11 -20.47
CA VAL A 336 -24.11 26.16 -19.10
C VAL A 336 -24.84 24.87 -18.76
#